data_AF-A0A318LF44-F1
#
_entry.id   AF-A0A318LF44-F1
#
_cell.length_a   1.000
_cell.length_b   1.000
_cell.length_c   1.000
_cell.angle_alpha   90.00
_cell.angle_beta   90.00
_cell.angle_gamma   90.00
#
_symmetry.space_group_name_H-M   'P 1'
#
loop_
_entity.id
_entity.type
_entity.pdbx_description
1 polymer ?
#
loop_
_entity_poly.entity_id
_entity_poly.type
_entity_poly.pdbx_seq_one_letter_code
_entity_poly.pdbx_strand_id
1 'polypeptide(L)'
;MGWGWLGMLIGFVVFLLVLGGLVVGIVYLVRALWKPNGGTRSGPGERDRAVGILDERYARGEIGRDEYEERRRTLRGQGPP
;
A
#
# COMPACT_ATOMS: atom_id res chain seq x y z
N MET A 1 27.00 27.53 34.89
CA MET A 1 27.48 26.57 33.87
C MET A 1 26.41 25.53 33.48
N GLY A 2 25.11 25.90 33.40
CA GLY A 2 24.02 24.95 33.08
C GLY A 2 23.42 25.08 31.67
N TRP A 3 23.74 26.16 30.96
CA TRP A 3 23.18 26.47 29.64
C TRP A 3 23.74 25.58 28.51
N GLY A 4 24.97 25.07 28.65
CA GLY A 4 25.57 24.15 27.68
C GLY A 4 24.87 22.79 27.63
N TRP A 5 24.44 22.27 28.79
CA TRP A 5 23.70 21.01 28.89
C TRP A 5 22.31 21.12 28.27
N LEU A 6 21.64 22.26 28.47
CA LEU A 6 20.33 22.52 27.86
C LEU A 6 20.44 22.66 26.33
N GLY A 7 21.46 23.36 25.83
CA GLY A 7 21.73 23.46 24.40
C GLY A 7 22.06 22.10 23.76
N MET A 8 22.83 21.25 24.47
CA MET A 8 23.15 19.90 24.00
C MET A 8 21.92 19.00 23.94
N LEU A 9 21.03 19.07 24.94
CA LEU A 9 19.77 18.33 24.96
C LEU A 9 18.85 18.77 23.79
N ILE A 10 18.70 20.08 23.59
CA ILE A 10 17.87 20.63 22.51
C ILE A 10 18.44 20.21 21.14
N GLY A 11 19.75 20.32 20.94
CA GLY A 11 20.41 19.89 19.71
C GLY A 11 20.21 18.40 19.43
N PHE A 12 20.30 17.56 20.46
CA PHE A 12 20.07 16.12 20.35
C PHE A 12 18.61 15.80 19.97
N VAL A 13 17.64 16.46 20.58
CA VAL A 13 16.21 16.28 20.25
C VAL A 13 15.93 16.72 18.81
N VAL A 14 16.44 17.87 18.39
CA VAL A 14 16.28 18.35 17.01
C VAL A 14 16.91 17.38 16.01
N PHE A 15 18.09 16.85 16.32
CA PHE A 15 18.75 15.85 15.49
C PHE A 15 17.90 14.58 15.34
N LEU A 16 17.32 14.06 16.44
CA LEU A 16 16.42 12.91 16.40
C LEU A 16 15.13 13.21 15.62
N LEU A 17 14.59 14.42 15.73
CA LEU A 17 13.41 14.82 14.97
C LEU A 17 13.71 14.90 13.46
N VAL A 18 14.86 15.44 13.08
CA VAL A 18 15.28 15.50 11.68
C VAL A 18 15.52 14.10 11.14
N LEU A 19 16.21 13.23 11.89
CA LEU A 19 16.45 11.85 11.48
C LEU A 19 15.14 11.04 11.40
N GLY A 20 14.27 11.18 12.41
CA GLY A 20 12.96 10.55 12.43
C GLY A 20 12.06 11.04 11.29
N GLY A 21 12.04 12.35 11.05
CA GLY A 21 11.32 12.97 9.94
C GLY A 21 11.85 12.51 8.58
N LEU A 22 13.17 12.36 8.44
CA LEU A 22 13.79 11.81 7.23
C LEU A 22 13.36 10.36 7.01
N VAL A 23 13.38 9.51 8.05
CA VAL A 23 12.92 8.11 7.97
C VAL A 23 11.45 8.06 7.60
N VAL A 24 10.59 8.85 8.26
CA VAL A 24 9.16 8.92 7.93
C VAL A 24 8.94 9.40 6.50
N GLY A 25 9.69 10.41 6.05
CA GLY A 25 9.63 10.94 4.70
C GLY A 25 10.05 9.89 3.65
N ILE A 26 11.14 9.17 3.89
CA ILE A 26 11.61 8.08 3.03
C ILE A 26 10.60 6.93 3.03
N VAL A 27 10.12 6.50 4.19
CA VAL A 27 9.10 5.43 4.30
C VAL A 27 7.82 5.84 3.59
N TYR A 28 7.39 7.10 3.72
CA TYR A 28 6.22 7.62 3.03
C TYR A 28 6.43 7.65 1.52
N LEU A 29 7.58 8.11 1.06
CA LEU A 29 7.93 8.16 -0.36
C LEU A 29 8.06 6.76 -0.97
N VAL A 30 8.74 5.85 -0.28
CA VAL A 30 8.83 4.44 -0.67
C VAL A 30 7.45 3.80 -0.63
N ARG A 31 6.60 4.05 0.37
CA ARG A 31 5.22 3.52 0.42
C ARG A 31 4.31 4.13 -0.66
N ALA A 32 4.57 5.36 -1.10
CA ALA A 32 3.84 6.00 -2.18
C ALA A 32 4.28 5.44 -3.55
N LEU A 33 5.58 5.21 -3.74
CA LEU A 33 6.17 4.68 -4.98
C LEU A 33 6.00 3.15 -5.09
N TRP A 34 6.22 2.44 -3.99
CA TRP A 34 5.88 1.04 -3.79
C TRP A 34 4.50 0.90 -3.15
N LYS A 35 3.50 1.69 -3.53
CA LYS A 35 2.13 1.26 -3.26
C LYS A 35 1.92 0.05 -4.15
N PRO A 36 2.09 -1.20 -3.67
CA PRO A 36 1.76 -2.33 -4.50
C PRO A 36 0.24 -2.29 -4.56
N ASN A 37 -0.32 -2.94 -5.56
CA ASN A 37 -1.75 -3.05 -5.65
C ASN A 37 -2.37 -3.97 -4.55
N GLY A 38 -1.85 -4.01 -3.31
CA GLY A 38 -2.43 -4.67 -2.13
C GLY A 38 -1.86 -4.05 -0.84
N GLY A 39 -2.59 -3.69 0.21
CA GLY A 39 -3.99 -3.96 0.53
C GLY A 39 -4.47 -3.19 1.78
N THR A 40 -5.57 -3.71 2.33
CA THR A 40 -6.23 -3.41 3.60
C THR A 40 -6.84 -2.02 3.77
N ARG A 41 -7.81 -1.73 2.89
CA ARG A 41 -9.10 -1.15 3.31
C ARG A 41 -10.16 -1.80 2.45
N SER A 42 -10.95 -2.71 3.04
CA SER A 42 -12.15 -3.28 2.45
C SER A 42 -13.02 -2.14 1.90
N GLY A 43 -12.86 -1.87 0.62
CA GLY A 43 -13.35 -0.69 -0.06
C GLY A 43 -13.27 -0.95 -1.57
N PRO A 44 -14.00 -0.18 -2.38
CA PRO A 44 -14.20 -0.46 -3.81
C PRO A 44 -12.92 -0.82 -4.59
N GLY A 45 -11.77 -0.24 -4.22
CA GLY A 45 -10.48 -0.48 -4.90
C GLY A 45 -9.84 -1.87 -4.68
N GLU A 46 -10.24 -2.64 -3.66
CA GLU A 46 -9.69 -3.99 -3.43
C GLU A 46 -10.32 -5.02 -4.40
N ARG A 47 -11.57 -4.78 -4.84
CA ARG A 47 -12.23 -5.56 -5.89
C ARG A 47 -11.62 -5.30 -7.26
N ASP A 48 -11.30 -4.04 -7.59
CA ASP A 48 -10.63 -3.70 -8.85
C ASP A 48 -9.24 -4.35 -8.96
N ARG A 49 -8.53 -4.46 -7.84
CA ARG A 49 -7.25 -5.19 -7.76
C ARG A 49 -7.43 -6.69 -7.98
N ALA A 50 -8.45 -7.30 -7.37
CA ALA A 50 -8.77 -8.71 -7.57
C ALA A 50 -9.14 -9.01 -9.03
N VAL A 51 -9.91 -8.13 -9.68
CA VAL A 51 -10.24 -8.23 -11.11
C VAL A 51 -9.00 -8.08 -11.99
N GLY A 52 -8.10 -7.14 -11.68
CA GLY A 52 -6.85 -6.96 -12.44
C GLY A 52 -5.91 -8.18 -12.38
N ILE A 53 -5.81 -8.84 -11.23
CA ILE A 53 -5.05 -10.09 -11.10
C ILE A 53 -5.70 -11.22 -11.92
N LEU A 54 -7.03 -11.24 -12.01
CA LEU A 54 -7.78 -12.20 -12.81
C LEU A 54 -7.53 -11.99 -14.32
N ASP A 55 -7.57 -10.73 -14.77
CA ASP A 55 -7.29 -10.33 -16.16
C ASP A 55 -5.87 -10.72 -16.57
N GLU A 56 -4.88 -10.51 -15.69
CA GLU A 56 -3.48 -10.85 -15.96
C GLU A 56 -3.26 -12.36 -16.13
N ARG A 57 -3.94 -13.19 -15.32
CA ARG A 57 -3.86 -14.66 -15.44
C ARG A 57 -4.59 -15.19 -16.66
N TYR A 58 -5.71 -14.57 -17.04
CA TYR A 58 -6.39 -14.86 -18.31
C TYR A 58 -5.52 -14.50 -19.51
N ALA A 59 -4.86 -13.34 -19.50
CA ALA A 59 -3.94 -12.92 -20.55
C ALA A 59 -2.70 -13.84 -20.65
N ARG A 60 -2.26 -14.39 -19.51
CA ARG A 60 -1.20 -15.40 -19.46
C ARG A 60 -1.65 -16.79 -19.91
N GLY A 61 -2.96 -17.00 -20.09
CA GLY A 61 -3.55 -18.29 -20.46
C GLY A 61 -3.58 -19.32 -19.32
N GLU A 62 -3.32 -18.90 -18.08
CA GLU A 62 -3.37 -19.78 -16.90
C GLU A 62 -4.82 -20.12 -16.48
N ILE A 63 -5.79 -19.33 -16.93
CA ILE A 63 -7.22 -19.48 -16.62
C ILE A 63 -8.01 -19.48 -17.92
N GLY A 64 -8.96 -20.42 -18.05
CA GLY A 64 -9.87 -20.51 -19.18
C GLY A 64 -10.94 -19.41 -19.17
N ARG A 65 -11.52 -19.13 -20.33
CA ARG A 65 -12.56 -18.09 -20.48
C ARG A 65 -13.77 -18.29 -19.57
N ASP A 66 -14.22 -19.52 -19.42
CA ASP A 66 -15.41 -19.84 -18.62
C ASP A 66 -15.17 -19.55 -17.12
N GLU A 67 -14.00 -19.96 -16.62
CA GLU A 67 -13.59 -19.72 -15.24
C GLU A 67 -13.32 -18.23 -14.95
N TYR A 68 -12.82 -17.51 -15.95
CA TYR A 68 -12.67 -16.06 -15.89
C TYR A 68 -14.02 -15.35 -15.75
N GLU A 69 -15.01 -15.73 -16.56
CA GLU A 69 -16.34 -15.11 -16.53
C GLU A 69 -17.07 -15.36 -15.20
N GLU A 70 -17.00 -16.58 -14.66
CA GLU A 70 -17.62 -16.93 -13.38
C GLU A 70 -17.03 -16.12 -12.22
N ARG A 71 -15.71 -16.12 -12.08
CA ARG A 71 -15.02 -15.39 -11.02
C ARG A 71 -15.19 -13.88 -11.14
N ARG A 72 -15.22 -13.34 -12.37
CA ARG A 72 -15.47 -11.91 -12.61
C ARG A 72 -16.87 -11.48 -12.20
N ARG A 73 -17.90 -12.31 -12.41
CA ARG A 73 -19.29 -12.03 -11.98
C ARG A 73 -19.41 -12.02 -10.46
N THR A 74 -18.79 -12.98 -9.79
CA THR A 74 -18.70 -13.04 -8.32
C THR A 74 -18.00 -11.82 -7.73
N LEU A 75 -16.87 -11.41 -8.31
CA LEU A 75 -16.10 -10.25 -7.86
C LEU A 75 -16.84 -8.91 -8.08
N ARG A 76 -17.66 -8.82 -9.14
CA ARG A 76 -18.52 -7.65 -9.42
C ARG A 76 -19.78 -7.59 -8.56
N GLY A 77 -20.00 -8.57 -7.67
CA GLY A 77 -21.20 -8.63 -6.84
C GLY A 77 -22.47 -8.99 -7.62
N GLN A 78 -22.32 -9.59 -8.80
CA GLN A 78 -23.42 -10.13 -9.61
C GLN A 78 -23.45 -11.67 -9.52
N GLY A 79 -23.26 -12.20 -8.30
CA GLY A 79 -23.64 -13.58 -8.01
C GLY A 79 -25.16 -13.65 -7.79
N PRO A 80 -25.86 -14.65 -8.32
CA PRO A 80 -27.30 -14.79 -8.13
C PRO A 80 -27.66 -14.90 -6.64
N PRO A 81 -28.89 -14.53 -6.24
CA PRO A 81 -29.38 -14.74 -4.88
C PRO A 81 -29.33 -16.21 -4.46
#